data_AF-A0A7G9GS14-F1
#
_entry.id   AF-A0A7G9GS14-F1
#
_cell.length_a   1.000
_cell.length_b   1.000
_cell.length_c   1.000
_cell.angle_alpha   90.00
_cell.angle_beta   90.00
_cell.angle_gamma   90.00
#
_symmetry.space_group_name_H-M   'P 1'
#
loop_
_entity.id
_entity.type
_entity.pdbx_description
1 polymer ?
#
loop_
_entity_poly.entity_id
_entity_poly.type
_entity_poly.pdbx_seq_one_letter_code
_entity_poly.pdbx_strand_id
1 'polypeptide(L)'
;MIEHFDTIYTRNKGATNDDFKNLYAWLRGQNFPSQVVPEDYKTLISESNGGIFLYGEREYQFLALEEVIEYYDLYHFSEFMPFAYPFAMDGCGNFYIFNMRYDDASVYAVCAGDMGWEEDECYFVANSFKECLSQPKHWDE
;
A
#
# COMPACT_ATOMS: atom_id res chain seq x y z
N MET A 1 -15.74 -1.75 -2.68
CA MET A 1 -14.53 -1.01 -3.14
C MET A 1 -14.00 -1.56 -4.45
N ILE A 2 -13.97 -2.89 -4.63
CA ILE A 2 -13.45 -3.54 -5.85
C ILE A 2 -14.18 -3.12 -7.14
N GLU A 3 -15.46 -2.77 -7.07
CA GLU A 3 -16.24 -2.28 -8.21
C GLU A 3 -15.70 -0.98 -8.84
N HIS A 4 -14.74 -0.32 -8.18
CA HIS A 4 -14.03 0.85 -8.71
C HIS A 4 -13.09 0.51 -9.86
N PHE A 5 -12.59 -0.72 -9.94
CA PHE A 5 -11.60 -1.12 -10.94
C PHE A 5 -12.26 -1.56 -12.24
N ASP A 6 -11.73 -1.07 -13.36
CA ASP A 6 -12.21 -1.42 -14.70
C ASP A 6 -11.81 -2.84 -15.09
N THR A 7 -10.70 -3.33 -14.55
CA THR A 7 -10.17 -4.67 -14.82
C THR A 7 -9.65 -5.33 -13.55
N ILE A 8 -9.96 -6.62 -13.41
CA ILE A 8 -9.54 -7.45 -12.28
C ILE A 8 -8.83 -8.66 -12.86
N TYR A 9 -7.50 -8.75 -12.67
CA TYR A 9 -6.71 -9.89 -13.12
C TYR A 9 -6.73 -11.02 -12.11
N THR A 10 -6.54 -10.70 -10.84
CA THR A 10 -6.61 -11.65 -9.74
C THR A 10 -7.41 -11.08 -8.59
N ARG A 11 -8.22 -11.94 -7.97
CA ARG A 11 -8.99 -11.62 -6.78
C ARG A 11 -8.81 -12.73 -5.78
N ASN A 12 -8.16 -12.41 -4.67
CA ASN A 12 -7.98 -13.30 -3.54
C ASN A 12 -9.22 -13.31 -2.64
N LYS A 13 -9.28 -14.29 -1.74
CA LYS A 13 -10.24 -14.27 -0.63
C LYS A 13 -10.00 -12.99 0.20
N GLY A 14 -11.07 -12.35 0.64
CA GLY A 14 -10.98 -11.18 1.52
C GLY A 14 -10.33 -11.50 2.87
N ALA A 15 -9.62 -10.52 3.42
CA ALA A 15 -8.98 -10.61 4.73
C ALA A 15 -10.03 -10.71 5.84
N THR A 16 -9.70 -11.45 6.88
CA THR A 16 -10.52 -11.65 8.07
C THR A 16 -10.12 -10.69 9.20
N ASN A 17 -10.94 -10.63 10.24
CA ASN A 17 -10.60 -9.87 11.45
C ASN A 17 -9.33 -10.38 12.13
N ASP A 18 -9.02 -11.68 12.03
CA ASP A 18 -7.80 -12.25 12.60
C ASP A 18 -6.56 -11.80 11.81
N ASP A 19 -6.67 -11.67 10.48
CA ASP A 19 -5.59 -11.16 9.64
C ASP A 19 -5.24 -9.71 10.00
N PHE A 20 -6.25 -8.84 10.16
CA PHE A 20 -6.04 -7.48 10.64
C PHE A 20 -5.48 -7.42 12.06
N LYS A 21 -5.92 -8.32 12.94
CA LYS A 21 -5.39 -8.41 14.31
C LYS A 21 -3.90 -8.74 14.31
N ASN A 22 -3.47 -9.65 13.43
CA ASN A 22 -2.07 -10.00 13.26
C ASN A 22 -1.26 -8.82 12.71
N LEU A 23 -1.75 -8.15 11.66
CA LEU A 23 -1.12 -6.95 11.11
C LEU A 23 -0.91 -5.87 12.17
N TYR A 24 -1.96 -5.52 12.92
CA TYR A 24 -1.88 -4.48 13.93
C TYR A 24 -1.01 -4.86 15.13
N ALA A 25 -0.89 -6.16 15.43
CA ALA A 25 0.08 -6.62 16.42
C ALA A 25 1.53 -6.43 15.91
N TRP A 26 1.78 -6.70 14.63
CA TRP A 26 3.07 -6.48 14.00
C TRP A 26 3.44 -4.98 13.95
N LEU A 27 2.54 -4.10 13.50
CA LEU A 27 2.79 -2.63 13.49
C LEU A 27 3.18 -2.11 14.88
N ARG A 28 2.48 -2.58 15.93
CA ARG A 28 2.81 -2.29 17.32
C ARG A 28 4.19 -2.80 17.72
N GLY A 29 4.53 -4.03 17.33
CA GLY A 29 5.85 -4.62 17.59
C GLY A 29 7.00 -3.86 16.91
N GLN A 30 6.74 -3.27 15.75
CA GLN A 30 7.68 -2.41 15.01
C GLN A 30 7.67 -0.94 15.46
N ASN A 31 6.88 -0.59 16.48
CA ASN A 31 6.74 0.77 17.01
C ASN A 31 6.31 1.80 15.96
N PHE A 32 5.44 1.41 15.01
CA PHE A 32 4.86 2.38 14.08
C PHE A 32 4.10 3.47 14.85
N PRO A 33 4.26 4.76 14.50
CA PRO A 33 3.50 5.86 15.09
C PRO A 33 2.00 5.73 14.82
N SER A 34 1.61 5.55 13.55
CA SER A 34 0.25 5.17 13.19
C SER A 34 0.12 3.64 13.15
N GLN A 35 -0.84 3.08 13.88
CA GLN A 35 -0.96 1.63 14.11
C GLN A 35 -2.22 1.02 13.49
N VAL A 36 -2.90 1.79 12.65
CA VAL A 36 -4.10 1.40 11.94
C VAL A 36 -3.98 1.84 10.49
N VAL A 37 -4.39 0.99 9.57
CA VAL A 37 -4.44 1.34 8.15
C VAL A 37 -5.70 2.16 7.86
N PRO A 38 -5.74 2.96 6.77
CA PRO A 38 -6.93 3.69 6.38
C PRO A 38 -8.16 2.78 6.21
N GLU A 39 -9.34 3.23 6.67
CA GLU A 39 -10.57 2.40 6.67
C GLU A 39 -11.00 1.99 5.25
N ASP A 40 -10.74 2.84 4.25
CA ASP A 40 -11.05 2.53 2.85
C ASP A 40 -10.14 1.44 2.28
N TYR A 41 -8.86 1.41 2.70
CA TYR A 41 -7.94 0.33 2.36
C TYR A 41 -8.36 -0.98 3.04
N LYS A 42 -8.69 -0.92 4.33
CA LYS A 42 -9.24 -2.06 5.07
C LYS A 42 -10.50 -2.62 4.42
N THR A 43 -11.38 -1.76 3.92
CA THR A 43 -12.59 -2.18 3.18
C THR A 43 -12.20 -2.94 1.91
N LEU A 44 -11.26 -2.43 1.12
CA LEU A 44 -10.77 -3.13 -0.08
C LEU A 44 -10.17 -4.49 0.27
N ILE A 45 -9.27 -4.54 1.25
CA ILE A 45 -8.57 -5.76 1.65
C ILE A 45 -9.52 -6.80 2.26
N SER A 46 -10.60 -6.36 2.90
CA SER A 46 -11.69 -7.24 3.35
C SER A 46 -12.50 -7.85 2.20
N GLU A 47 -12.50 -7.21 1.02
CA GLU A 47 -13.15 -7.75 -0.20
C GLU A 47 -12.19 -8.62 -1.04
N SER A 48 -10.88 -8.37 -0.94
CA SER A 48 -9.79 -9.17 -1.52
C SER A 48 -8.45 -8.92 -0.82
N ASN A 49 -7.89 -9.92 -0.14
CA ASN A 49 -6.59 -9.81 0.54
C ASN A 49 -5.46 -9.90 -0.50
N GLY A 50 -5.10 -8.76 -1.06
CA GLY A 50 -4.19 -8.65 -2.20
C GLY A 50 -4.88 -8.88 -3.55
N GLY A 51 -4.07 -8.99 -4.60
CA GLY A 51 -4.53 -9.22 -5.99
C GLY A 51 -4.14 -8.09 -6.93
N ILE A 52 -4.42 -8.27 -8.22
CA ILE A 52 -3.98 -7.37 -9.30
C ILE A 52 -5.20 -6.75 -9.99
N PHE A 53 -5.28 -5.42 -9.94
CA PHE A 53 -6.42 -4.63 -10.36
C PHE A 53 -5.96 -3.42 -11.16
N LEU A 54 -6.75 -3.02 -12.17
CA LEU A 54 -6.47 -1.86 -13.00
C LEU A 54 -7.61 -0.86 -12.96
N TYR A 55 -7.27 0.42 -12.91
CA TYR A 55 -8.17 1.54 -13.13
C TYR A 55 -7.54 2.52 -14.12
N GLY A 56 -8.16 2.70 -15.29
CA GLY A 56 -7.50 3.36 -16.41
C GLY A 56 -6.19 2.66 -16.78
N GLU A 57 -5.08 3.41 -16.72
CA GLU A 57 -3.71 2.93 -17.01
C GLU A 57 -2.94 2.52 -15.74
N ARG A 58 -3.53 2.74 -14.55
CA ARG A 58 -2.87 2.36 -13.29
C ARG A 58 -3.10 0.91 -12.95
N GLU A 59 -2.01 0.19 -12.79
CA GLU A 59 -1.98 -1.13 -12.17
C GLU A 59 -1.73 -1.02 -10.66
N TYR A 60 -2.45 -1.84 -9.91
CA TYR A 60 -2.30 -2.04 -8.48
C TYR A 60 -2.15 -3.53 -8.22
N GLN A 61 -0.93 -3.96 -7.91
CA GLN A 61 -0.61 -5.26 -7.37
C GLN A 61 -0.69 -5.18 -5.84
N PHE A 62 -1.90 -5.21 -5.28
CA PHE A 62 -2.10 -5.11 -3.84
C PHE A 62 -1.43 -6.29 -3.13
N LEU A 63 -0.67 -5.95 -2.09
CA LEU A 63 -0.10 -6.92 -1.18
C LEU A 63 -1.18 -7.40 -0.21
N ALA A 64 -1.26 -8.71 -0.04
CA ALA A 64 -1.96 -9.31 1.08
C ALA A 64 -1.31 -8.88 2.40
N LEU A 65 -2.07 -8.87 3.50
CA LEU A 65 -1.58 -8.36 4.79
C LEU A 65 -0.31 -9.08 5.29
N GLU A 66 -0.20 -10.37 5.02
CA GLU A 66 1.00 -11.18 5.28
C GLU A 66 2.17 -10.79 4.37
N GLU A 67 1.91 -10.51 3.09
CA GLU A 67 2.93 -10.08 2.13
C GLU A 67 3.49 -8.70 2.49
N VAL A 68 2.69 -7.81 3.08
CA VAL A 68 3.20 -6.52 3.57
C VAL A 68 4.34 -6.73 4.58
N ILE A 69 4.19 -7.68 5.50
CA ILE A 69 5.22 -8.00 6.50
C ILE A 69 6.46 -8.58 5.83
N GLU A 70 6.27 -9.54 4.92
CA GLU A 70 7.36 -10.18 4.18
C GLU A 70 8.16 -9.17 3.34
N TYR A 71 7.46 -8.28 2.64
CA TYR A 71 8.08 -7.26 1.78
C TYR A 71 8.74 -6.17 2.60
N TYR A 72 8.17 -5.78 3.74
CA TYR A 72 8.80 -4.84 4.65
C TYR A 72 10.19 -5.31 5.09
N ASP A 73 10.33 -6.61 5.37
CA ASP A 73 11.61 -7.23 5.72
C ASP A 73 12.51 -7.42 4.50
N LEU A 74 11.99 -7.97 3.40
CA LEU A 74 12.75 -8.29 2.19
C LEU A 74 13.41 -7.06 1.55
N TYR A 75 12.69 -5.93 1.55
CA TYR A 75 13.17 -4.67 1.01
C TYR A 75 13.78 -3.77 2.08
N HIS A 76 14.00 -4.27 3.31
CA HIS A 76 14.67 -3.50 4.36
C HIS A 76 14.03 -2.12 4.62
N PHE A 77 12.69 -2.03 4.56
CA PHE A 77 11.97 -0.77 4.81
C PHE A 77 12.31 -0.17 6.17
N SER A 78 12.57 -1.00 7.19
CA SER A 78 13.01 -0.53 8.51
C SER A 78 14.29 0.33 8.48
N GLU A 79 15.18 0.08 7.53
CA GLU A 79 16.44 0.79 7.36
C GLU A 79 16.28 2.01 6.44
N PHE A 80 15.69 1.79 5.26
CA PHE A 80 15.65 2.81 4.20
C PHE A 80 14.47 3.77 4.31
N MET A 81 13.30 3.26 4.70
CA MET A 81 12.06 4.04 4.79
C MET A 81 11.24 3.65 6.02
N PRO A 82 11.77 3.92 7.23
CA PRO A 82 11.11 3.53 8.46
C PRO A 82 9.69 4.10 8.51
N PHE A 83 8.76 3.24 8.90
CA PHE A 83 7.33 3.54 9.04
C PHE A 83 6.58 3.82 7.72
N ALA A 84 7.13 3.43 6.58
CA ALA A 84 6.36 3.27 5.35
C ALA A 84 5.59 1.95 5.37
N TYR A 85 4.32 1.97 4.96
CA TYR A 85 3.52 0.75 4.81
C TYR A 85 3.36 0.43 3.32
N PRO A 86 4.06 -0.54 2.74
CA PRO A 86 3.90 -0.91 1.34
C PRO A 86 2.59 -1.67 1.16
N PHE A 87 1.62 -1.09 0.46
CA PHE A 87 0.30 -1.71 0.29
C PHE A 87 0.07 -2.29 -1.11
N ALA A 88 0.82 -1.85 -2.11
CA ALA A 88 0.75 -2.37 -3.46
C ALA A 88 2.05 -2.12 -4.23
N MET A 89 2.24 -2.80 -5.35
CA MET A 89 3.17 -2.41 -6.41
C MET A 89 2.43 -1.92 -7.65
N ASP A 90 3.11 -1.19 -8.53
CA ASP A 90 2.55 -0.65 -9.76
C ASP A 90 2.79 -1.51 -11.01
N GLY A 91 3.44 -2.67 -10.87
CA GLY A 91 3.83 -3.55 -11.98
C GLY A 91 5.10 -3.11 -12.73
N CYS A 92 5.68 -1.96 -12.38
CA CYS A 92 6.89 -1.39 -12.98
C CYS A 92 8.05 -1.27 -11.99
N GLY A 93 7.92 -1.85 -10.80
CA GLY A 93 8.97 -1.88 -9.77
C GLY A 93 8.87 -0.76 -8.74
N ASN A 94 7.75 -0.04 -8.67
CA ASN A 94 7.48 0.93 -7.62
C ASN A 94 6.49 0.37 -6.59
N PHE A 95 6.70 0.71 -5.33
CA PHE A 95 5.73 0.50 -4.26
C PHE A 95 4.82 1.71 -4.14
N TYR A 96 3.53 1.45 -3.91
CA TYR A 96 2.67 2.41 -3.23
C TYR A 96 2.77 2.20 -1.73
N ILE A 97 2.95 3.30 -1.00
CA ILE A 97 3.11 3.28 0.44
C ILE A 97 2.14 4.24 1.13
N PHE A 98 1.69 3.87 2.33
CA PHE A 98 1.15 4.86 3.28
C PHE A 98 2.30 5.42 4.13
N ASN A 99 2.28 6.74 4.36
CA ASN A 99 3.17 7.37 5.31
C ASN A 99 2.64 7.25 6.73
N MET A 100 3.05 6.20 7.46
CA MET A 100 2.57 5.96 8.82
C MET A 100 3.43 6.63 9.92
N ARG A 101 4.33 7.56 9.53
CA ARG A 101 5.06 8.42 10.48
C ARG A 101 4.13 9.39 11.21
N TYR A 102 3.01 9.73 10.58
CA TYR A 102 1.99 10.62 11.10
C TYR A 102 0.63 9.93 11.02
N ASP A 103 -0.36 10.48 11.72
CA ASP A 103 -1.76 10.06 11.57
C ASP A 103 -2.38 10.77 10.37
N ASP A 104 -1.82 10.52 9.19
CA ASP A 104 -2.36 10.97 7.91
C ASP A 104 -2.51 9.77 6.94
N ALA A 105 -3.45 9.87 6.01
CA ALA A 105 -3.75 8.81 5.06
C ALA A 105 -3.06 9.02 3.71
N SER A 106 -1.98 9.80 3.69
CA SER A 106 -1.28 10.16 2.45
C SER A 106 -0.64 8.95 1.79
N VAL A 107 -0.65 8.97 0.46
CA VAL A 107 -0.11 7.91 -0.39
C VAL A 107 1.08 8.46 -1.15
N TYR A 108 2.18 7.70 -1.12
CA TYR A 108 3.37 7.97 -1.89
C TYR A 108 3.70 6.78 -2.78
N ALA A 109 4.53 7.02 -3.78
CA ALA A 109 5.18 5.99 -4.59
C ALA A 109 6.70 6.05 -4.39
N VAL A 110 7.37 4.91 -4.40
CA VAL A 110 8.83 4.81 -4.28
C VAL A 110 9.37 3.67 -5.12
N CYS A 111 10.52 3.89 -5.76
CA CYS A 111 11.23 2.85 -6.52
C CYS A 111 11.78 1.80 -5.55
N ALA A 112 11.50 0.52 -5.81
CA ALA A 112 11.99 -0.58 -4.96
C ALA A 112 13.53 -0.70 -4.96
N GLY A 113 14.21 -0.11 -5.95
CA GLY A 113 15.67 -0.06 -6.05
C GLY A 113 16.31 1.23 -5.52
N ASP A 114 15.52 2.22 -5.13
CA ASP A 114 15.99 3.55 -4.68
C ASP A 114 15.05 4.09 -3.60
N MET A 115 15.07 3.45 -2.43
CA MET A 115 14.15 3.73 -1.34
C MET A 115 14.72 4.81 -0.41
N GLY A 116 13.90 5.83 -0.15
CA GLY A 116 14.17 6.84 0.87
C GLY A 116 13.04 7.86 0.92
N TRP A 117 13.09 8.76 1.91
CA TRP A 117 12.03 9.74 2.17
C TRP A 117 12.30 11.11 1.54
N GLU A 118 13.45 11.30 0.89
CA GLU A 118 13.80 12.57 0.27
C GLU A 118 12.96 12.81 -1.00
N GLU A 119 12.87 14.07 -1.43
CA GLU A 119 11.98 14.49 -2.53
C GLU A 119 12.32 13.84 -3.89
N ASP A 120 13.57 13.43 -4.09
CA ASP A 120 14.05 12.75 -5.29
C ASP A 120 13.92 11.22 -5.23
N GLU A 121 13.61 10.66 -4.06
CA GLU A 121 13.49 9.21 -3.81
C GLU A 121 12.02 8.78 -3.70
N CYS A 122 11.13 9.69 -3.26
CA CYS A 122 9.74 9.39 -2.96
C CYS A 122 8.76 10.42 -3.54
N TYR A 123 7.77 9.94 -4.28
CA TYR A 123 6.80 10.78 -4.98
C TYR A 123 5.45 10.84 -4.25
N PHE A 124 4.93 12.04 -4.02
CA PHE A 124 3.58 12.21 -3.46
C PHE A 124 2.49 11.89 -4.48
N VAL A 125 1.66 10.88 -4.22
CA VAL A 125 0.60 10.45 -5.14
C VAL A 125 -0.75 11.07 -4.81
N ALA A 126 -1.14 11.07 -3.53
CA ALA A 126 -2.47 11.51 -3.11
C ALA A 126 -2.55 11.79 -1.60
N ASN A 127 -3.55 12.57 -1.17
CA ASN A 127 -3.83 12.82 0.24
C ASN A 127 -4.60 11.68 0.91
N SER A 128 -5.13 10.74 0.13
CA SER A 128 -5.89 9.60 0.65
C SER A 128 -5.84 8.40 -0.29
N PHE A 129 -6.13 7.21 0.26
CA PHE A 129 -6.28 5.99 -0.52
C PHE A 129 -7.35 6.12 -1.62
N LYS A 130 -8.52 6.70 -1.31
CA LYS A 130 -9.59 6.92 -2.30
C LYS A 130 -9.15 7.84 -3.42
N GLU A 131 -8.49 8.94 -3.09
CA GLU A 131 -7.96 9.87 -4.09
C GLU A 131 -6.95 9.16 -4.99
N CYS A 132 -6.03 8.36 -4.43
CA CYS A 132 -5.10 7.54 -5.20
C CYS A 132 -5.83 6.63 -6.20
N LEU A 133 -6.84 5.88 -5.74
CA LEU A 133 -7.59 4.97 -6.62
C LEU A 133 -8.34 5.70 -7.74
N SER A 134 -8.75 6.95 -7.52
CA SER A 134 -9.48 7.74 -8.51
C SER A 134 -8.63 8.33 -9.64
N GLN A 135 -7.32 8.17 -9.60
CA GLN A 135 -6.40 8.69 -10.62
C GLN A 135 -6.21 7.65 -11.74
N PRO A 136 -6.61 7.95 -13.00
CA PRO A 136 -6.57 6.97 -14.09
C PRO A 136 -5.22 6.90 -14.81
N LYS A 137 -4.30 7.85 -14.57
CA LYS A 137 -2.99 7.97 -15.23
C LYS A 137 -1.87 7.73 -14.23
N HIS A 138 -0.78 7.10 -14.67
CA HIS A 138 0.44 6.99 -13.85
C HIS A 138 0.97 8.38 -13.48
N TRP A 139 1.66 8.52 -12.35
CA TRP A 139 2.04 9.83 -11.80
C TRP A 139 3.17 10.55 -12.56
N ASP A 140 3.80 9.86 -13.52
CA ASP A 140 4.86 10.40 -14.36
C ASP A 140 4.35 11.17 -15.62
N GLU A 141 3.03 11.42 -15.73
CA GLU A 141 2.36 12.09 -16.87
C GLU A 141 1.48 13.30 -16.52
#